data_AF-A0A2W4JRX7-F1
#
_entry.id   AF-A0A2W4JRX7-F1
#
_cell.length_a   1.000
_cell.length_b   1.000
_cell.length_c   1.000
_cell.angle_alpha   90.00
_cell.angle_beta   90.00
_cell.angle_gamma   90.00
#
_symmetry.space_group_name_H-M   'P 1'
#
loop_
_entity.id
_entity.type
_entity.pdbx_description
1 polymer ?
#
loop_
_entity_poly.entity_id
_entity_poly.type
_entity_poly.pdbx_seq_one_letter_code
_entity_poly.pdbx_strand_id
1 'polypeptide(L)'
;PHRQHADLLRPPVLHIVPALNVPELIPDDDHSYDLVGVPELVAEEPDSWTIGELAEIVNIVRSLADVCGLDEVHEVLDAHEGFSLLPQGKLPFTGREGAKLWDDLATAVAEKWDIVLDAIDELVVVPEIDEAALEETAEELAAFHEESAESEAGVDDEVLTAGSDDIDTVDSDDEDTDDEPVGFWGEVGIDPIKIVTRNNTEYYTLRCYLDDEPVFLGKDGKIDVFPSARALARQLAEPKELGDNDMAEMPTWDDIVAKATSGELEVDVTEDNTYVLAGLEDDIAEGPSAIDPNQLDLAVELILDAADWAGDDAPAEALAESESLGWLVSFVLRPNVNRLEPSPPFDDEVAAWVKLVNALEDRFQVH
;
A
#
# COMPACT_ATOMS: atom_id res chain seq x y z
N PRO A 1 -36.71 3.27 6.10
CA PRO A 1 -36.56 4.59 6.74
C PRO A 1 -35.71 4.46 8.00
N HIS A 2 -34.41 4.46 7.79
CA HIS A 2 -33.29 4.77 8.69
C HIS A 2 -32.04 4.23 7.97
N ARG A 3 -31.75 4.78 6.78
CA ARG A 3 -30.39 4.79 6.26
C ARG A 3 -29.74 5.95 7.01
N GLN A 4 -29.13 5.65 8.16
CA GLN A 4 -28.20 6.58 8.78
C GLN A 4 -27.00 6.66 7.84
N HIS A 5 -26.63 7.88 7.46
CA HIS A 5 -25.44 8.16 6.70
C HIS A 5 -24.25 7.80 7.60
N ALA A 6 -23.60 6.66 7.34
CA ALA A 6 -22.26 6.37 7.85
C ALA A 6 -21.25 7.05 6.93
N ASP A 7 -20.18 7.64 7.48
CA ASP A 7 -19.11 8.25 6.68
C ASP A 7 -18.34 7.23 5.82
N LEU A 8 -18.51 5.94 6.11
CA LEU A 8 -18.08 4.78 5.32
C LEU A 8 -18.85 4.56 4.01
N LEU A 9 -19.78 5.44 3.61
CA LEU A 9 -20.51 5.32 2.33
C LEU A 9 -19.91 6.20 1.20
N ARG A 10 -18.71 6.77 1.40
CA ARG A 10 -18.08 7.70 0.46
C ARG A 10 -16.73 7.26 -0.13
N PRO A 11 -15.92 6.40 0.50
CA PRO A 11 -14.74 5.84 -0.16
C PRO A 11 -15.12 4.91 -1.31
N PRO A 12 -14.42 4.96 -2.47
CA PRO A 12 -14.77 4.20 -3.68
C PRO A 12 -14.78 2.68 -3.49
N VAL A 13 -14.03 2.14 -2.52
CA VAL A 13 -13.78 0.69 -2.38
C VAL A 13 -14.79 -0.04 -1.49
N LEU A 14 -15.59 0.66 -0.67
CA LEU A 14 -16.44 0.01 0.36
C LEU A 14 -17.64 -0.79 -0.19
N HIS A 15 -17.94 -0.67 -1.48
CA HIS A 15 -18.96 -1.50 -2.14
C HIS A 15 -18.48 -2.94 -2.42
N ILE A 16 -17.18 -3.21 -2.29
CA ILE A 16 -16.57 -4.54 -2.44
C ILE A 16 -16.69 -5.33 -1.14
N VAL A 17 -16.72 -4.68 0.02
CA VAL A 17 -16.79 -5.33 1.34
C VAL A 17 -17.97 -6.32 1.49
N PRO A 18 -19.20 -6.05 1.00
CA PRO A 18 -20.28 -7.04 1.02
C PRO A 18 -20.06 -8.28 0.15
N ALA A 19 -19.07 -8.25 -0.75
CA ALA A 19 -18.69 -9.36 -1.63
C ALA A 19 -17.48 -10.15 -1.10
N LEU A 20 -16.80 -9.67 -0.05
CA LEU A 20 -15.70 -10.38 0.59
C LEU A 20 -16.20 -11.58 1.41
N ASN A 21 -15.41 -12.64 1.44
CA ASN A 21 -15.64 -13.80 2.29
C ASN A 21 -15.07 -13.58 3.70
N VAL A 22 -15.38 -14.49 4.64
CA VAL A 22 -14.99 -14.33 6.05
C VAL A 22 -13.46 -14.24 6.23
N PRO A 23 -12.62 -15.08 5.60
CA PRO A 23 -11.16 -14.95 5.65
C PRO A 23 -10.62 -13.60 5.17
N GLU A 24 -11.20 -13.02 4.12
CA GLU A 24 -10.81 -11.71 3.57
C GLU A 24 -11.15 -10.53 4.49
N LEU A 25 -11.95 -10.76 5.54
CA LEU A 25 -12.31 -9.78 6.55
C LEU A 25 -11.48 -9.91 7.84
N ILE A 26 -10.54 -10.85 7.89
CA ILE A 26 -9.63 -11.03 9.02
C ILE A 26 -8.44 -10.08 8.81
N PRO A 27 -8.18 -9.13 9.72
CA PRO A 27 -6.98 -8.31 9.65
C PRO A 27 -5.74 -9.20 9.78
N ASP A 28 -4.66 -8.83 9.11
CA ASP A 28 -3.36 -9.47 9.32
C ASP A 28 -2.81 -9.12 10.73
N ASP A 29 -1.67 -9.73 11.07
CA ASP A 29 -1.04 -9.56 12.38
C ASP A 29 -0.56 -8.11 12.60
N ASP A 30 -0.14 -7.41 11.54
CA ASP A 30 0.37 -6.03 11.61
C ASP A 30 -0.75 -5.00 11.84
N HIS A 31 -1.99 -5.36 11.50
CA HIS A 31 -3.19 -4.55 11.74
C HIS A 31 -4.05 -5.09 12.90
N SER A 32 -3.44 -5.88 13.80
CA SER A 32 -4.09 -6.46 14.99
C SER A 32 -3.50 -5.90 16.29
N TYR A 33 -4.30 -5.10 17.02
CA TYR A 33 -3.82 -4.36 18.19
C TYR A 33 -4.45 -4.87 19.50
N ASP A 34 -3.63 -5.35 20.44
CA ASP A 34 -4.09 -5.80 21.77
C ASP A 34 -4.10 -4.64 22.78
N LEU A 35 -5.24 -3.94 22.84
CA LEU A 35 -5.44 -2.87 23.82
C LEU A 35 -5.56 -3.41 25.26
N VAL A 36 -5.99 -4.66 25.45
CA VAL A 36 -6.16 -5.24 26.80
C VAL A 36 -4.81 -5.65 27.39
N GLY A 37 -3.85 -6.02 26.53
CA GLY A 37 -2.48 -6.38 26.88
C GLY A 37 -1.57 -5.20 27.26
N VAL A 38 -1.96 -3.96 26.97
CA VAL A 38 -1.13 -2.76 27.23
C VAL A 38 -0.62 -2.65 28.69
N PRO A 39 -1.40 -2.93 29.75
CA PRO A 39 -0.88 -2.94 31.12
C PRO A 39 0.21 -3.98 31.38
N GLU A 40 0.19 -5.11 30.67
CA GLU A 40 1.25 -6.11 30.72
C GLU A 40 2.48 -5.62 29.93
N LEU A 41 2.26 -5.09 28.73
CA LEU A 41 3.30 -4.54 27.87
C LEU A 41 4.14 -3.46 28.58
N VAL A 42 3.50 -2.49 29.24
CA VAL A 42 4.23 -1.42 29.96
C VAL A 42 4.90 -1.88 31.25
N ALA A 43 4.58 -3.08 31.74
CA ALA A 43 5.24 -3.68 32.89
C ALA A 43 6.60 -4.32 32.51
N GLU A 44 6.85 -4.52 31.22
CA GLU A 44 8.13 -4.99 30.69
C GLU A 44 9.20 -3.87 30.66
N GLU A 45 10.42 -4.23 30.26
CA GLU A 45 11.48 -3.24 30.06
C GLU A 45 11.24 -2.44 28.77
N PRO A 46 11.52 -1.13 28.75
CA PRO A 46 11.35 -0.30 27.55
C PRO A 46 12.45 -0.61 26.51
N ASP A 47 12.35 -1.76 25.87
CA ASP A 47 13.15 -2.09 24.70
C ASP A 47 12.49 -1.64 23.41
N SER A 48 13.14 -1.89 22.27
CA SER A 48 12.66 -1.39 20.98
C SER A 48 11.34 -2.03 20.58
N TRP A 49 11.12 -3.29 20.97
CA TRP A 49 9.89 -4.03 20.67
C TRP A 49 8.74 -3.47 21.49
N THR A 50 8.88 -3.43 22.81
CA THR A 50 7.85 -2.95 23.73
C THR A 50 7.42 -1.50 23.42
N ILE A 51 8.38 -0.65 23.04
CA ILE A 51 8.08 0.75 22.66
C ILE A 51 7.39 0.83 21.31
N GLY A 52 7.82 0.04 20.32
CA GLY A 52 7.20 0.01 18.99
C GLY A 52 5.75 -0.45 19.06
N GLU A 53 5.51 -1.60 19.70
CA GLU A 53 4.17 -2.16 19.88
C GLU A 53 3.24 -1.18 20.63
N LEU A 54 3.75 -0.54 21.69
CA LEU A 54 2.97 0.47 22.40
C LEU A 54 2.71 1.74 21.56
N ALA A 55 3.67 2.15 20.72
CA ALA A 55 3.51 3.30 19.82
C ALA A 55 2.38 3.06 18.83
N GLU A 56 2.34 1.88 18.21
CA GLU A 56 1.30 1.47 17.27
C GLU A 56 -0.08 1.43 17.93
N ILE A 57 -0.19 0.80 19.11
CA ILE A 57 -1.44 0.74 19.88
C ILE A 57 -1.91 2.16 20.22
N VAL A 58 -1.02 3.04 20.69
CA VAL A 58 -1.37 4.42 21.03
C VAL A 58 -1.77 5.21 19.77
N ASN A 59 -1.15 4.96 18.63
CA ASN A 59 -1.46 5.62 17.37
C ASN A 59 -2.88 5.27 16.87
N ILE A 60 -3.24 3.98 16.86
CA ILE A 60 -4.58 3.56 16.46
C ILE A 60 -5.64 4.06 17.45
N VAL A 61 -5.36 4.04 18.75
CA VAL A 61 -6.24 4.58 19.79
C VAL A 61 -6.48 6.09 19.60
N ARG A 62 -5.44 6.86 19.26
CA ARG A 62 -5.57 8.29 18.94
C ARG A 62 -6.41 8.51 17.69
N SER A 63 -6.17 7.74 16.64
CA SER A 63 -6.94 7.82 15.40
C SER A 63 -8.44 7.52 15.63
N LEU A 64 -8.75 6.50 16.44
CA LEU A 64 -10.12 6.20 16.86
C LEU A 64 -10.73 7.35 17.68
N ALA A 65 -9.96 7.93 18.59
CA ALA A 65 -10.41 9.05 19.41
C ALA A 65 -10.72 10.30 18.57
N ASP A 66 -9.86 10.63 17.59
CA ASP A 66 -10.05 11.77 16.69
C ASP A 66 -11.31 11.61 15.83
N VAL A 67 -11.50 10.41 15.24
CA VAL A 67 -12.62 10.12 14.34
C VAL A 67 -13.94 10.05 15.10
N CYS A 68 -13.93 9.44 16.30
CA CYS A 68 -15.15 9.23 17.09
C CYS A 68 -15.41 10.34 18.12
N GLY A 69 -14.51 11.32 18.26
CA GLY A 69 -14.63 12.42 19.21
C GLY A 69 -14.50 12.01 20.67
N LEU A 70 -13.56 11.10 20.98
CA LEU A 70 -13.32 10.59 22.34
C LEU A 70 -12.36 11.51 23.11
N ASP A 71 -12.85 12.68 23.53
CA ASP A 71 -12.05 13.68 24.25
C ASP A 71 -11.34 13.10 25.50
N GLU A 72 -11.99 12.17 26.21
CA GLU A 72 -11.45 11.53 27.41
C GLU A 72 -10.22 10.65 27.14
N VAL A 73 -10.10 10.08 25.94
CA VAL A 73 -8.91 9.33 25.52
C VAL A 73 -7.74 10.29 25.32
N HIS A 74 -7.97 11.43 24.64
CA HIS A 74 -6.94 12.47 24.50
C HIS A 74 -6.51 13.04 25.85
N GLU A 75 -7.45 13.27 26.78
CA GLU A 75 -7.12 13.73 28.14
C GLU A 75 -6.20 12.77 28.90
N VAL A 76 -6.37 11.45 28.73
CA VAL A 76 -5.47 10.45 29.33
C VAL A 76 -4.09 10.48 28.69
N LEU A 77 -4.02 10.46 27.36
CA LEU A 77 -2.76 10.36 26.62
C LEU A 77 -1.93 11.66 26.68
N ASP A 78 -2.57 12.82 26.60
CA ASP A 78 -1.89 14.12 26.59
C ASP A 78 -1.45 14.58 28.00
N ALA A 79 -1.95 13.92 29.04
CA ALA A 79 -1.52 14.20 30.41
C ALA A 79 -0.08 13.75 30.69
N HIS A 80 0.50 12.86 29.88
CA HIS A 80 1.81 12.27 30.09
C HIS A 80 2.68 12.36 28.83
N GLU A 81 3.80 13.10 28.93
CA GLU A 81 4.73 13.36 27.81
C GLU A 81 5.26 12.07 27.18
N GLY A 82 5.40 11.00 27.96
CA GLY A 82 5.87 9.70 27.49
C GLY A 82 5.11 9.19 26.25
N PHE A 83 3.78 9.33 26.20
CA PHE A 83 2.99 8.87 25.06
C PHE A 83 3.34 9.61 23.76
N SER A 84 3.65 10.91 23.84
CA SER A 84 4.05 11.71 22.67
C SER A 84 5.45 11.40 22.14
N LEU A 85 6.28 10.72 22.95
CA LEU A 85 7.66 10.38 22.61
C LEU A 85 7.80 8.96 22.07
N LEU A 86 6.76 8.13 22.14
CA LEU A 86 6.77 6.75 21.63
C LEU A 86 7.20 6.64 20.15
N PRO A 87 6.76 7.53 19.22
CA PRO A 87 7.18 7.47 17.82
C PRO A 87 8.69 7.69 17.60
N GLN A 88 9.40 8.27 18.57
CA GLN A 88 10.85 8.49 18.49
C GLN A 88 11.65 7.23 18.87
N GLY A 89 10.97 6.10 19.11
CA GLY A 89 11.54 4.82 19.46
C GLY A 89 12.21 4.82 20.84
N LYS A 90 13.25 3.99 21.00
CA LYS A 90 13.84 3.73 22.32
C LYS A 90 14.61 4.90 22.92
N LEU A 91 15.13 5.81 22.11
CA LEU A 91 16.10 6.83 22.54
C LEU A 91 15.62 7.69 23.74
N PRO A 92 14.39 8.24 23.75
CA PRO A 92 13.89 9.06 24.86
C PRO A 92 13.73 8.30 26.18
N PHE A 93 13.54 6.97 26.12
CA PHE A 93 13.30 6.10 27.27
C PHE A 93 14.59 5.53 27.87
N THR A 94 15.76 5.99 27.39
CA THR A 94 17.06 5.55 27.91
C THR A 94 17.57 6.38 29.09
N GLY A 95 18.43 5.77 29.91
CA GLY A 95 19.08 6.46 31.02
C GLY A 95 18.13 6.79 32.18
N ARG A 96 18.57 7.68 33.08
CA ARG A 96 17.84 7.97 34.33
C ARG A 96 16.58 8.82 34.10
N GLU A 97 16.59 9.67 33.08
CA GLU A 97 15.45 10.53 32.74
C GLU A 97 14.42 9.73 31.95
N GLY A 98 14.86 8.93 30.96
CA GLY A 98 13.99 8.00 30.25
C GLY A 98 13.31 6.96 31.13
N ALA A 99 14.03 6.40 32.12
CA ALA A 99 13.42 5.48 33.09
C ALA A 99 12.28 6.13 33.89
N LYS A 100 12.37 7.43 34.21
CA LYS A 100 11.27 8.14 34.87
C LYS A 100 10.10 8.41 33.95
N LEU A 101 10.36 8.69 32.67
CA LEU A 101 9.32 8.84 31.66
C LEU A 101 8.55 7.53 31.48
N TRP A 102 9.27 6.40 31.43
CA TRP A 102 8.67 5.07 31.39
C TRP A 102 7.85 4.76 32.66
N ASP A 103 8.40 5.01 33.85
CA ASP A 103 7.69 4.80 35.12
C ASP A 103 6.39 5.64 35.21
N ASP A 104 6.43 6.90 34.74
CA ASP A 104 5.26 7.79 34.70
C ASP A 104 4.21 7.30 33.71
N LEU A 105 4.63 6.87 32.52
CA LEU A 105 3.76 6.27 31.51
C LEU A 105 3.11 4.99 32.04
N ALA A 106 3.90 4.06 32.61
CA ALA A 106 3.39 2.80 33.15
C ALA A 106 2.40 3.05 34.31
N THR A 107 2.65 4.07 35.13
CA THR A 107 1.71 4.50 36.17
C THR A 107 0.41 5.04 35.55
N ALA A 108 0.51 5.87 34.50
CA ALA A 108 -0.66 6.40 33.80
C ALA A 108 -1.53 5.29 33.22
N VAL A 109 -0.91 4.31 32.55
CA VAL A 109 -1.60 3.12 32.03
C VAL A 109 -2.27 2.35 33.17
N ALA A 110 -1.54 2.03 34.24
CA ALA A 110 -2.09 1.27 35.36
C ALA A 110 -3.27 1.97 36.08
N GLU A 111 -3.33 3.31 36.07
CA GLU A 111 -4.36 4.08 36.75
C GLU A 111 -5.55 4.46 35.85
N LYS A 112 -5.33 4.64 34.55
CA LYS A 112 -6.29 5.30 33.65
C LYS A 112 -6.58 4.54 32.36
N TRP A 113 -5.90 3.44 32.07
CA TRP A 113 -6.13 2.71 30.82
C TRP A 113 -7.55 2.12 30.72
N ASP A 114 -8.17 1.77 31.85
CA ASP A 114 -9.59 1.37 31.88
C ASP A 114 -10.52 2.44 31.28
N ILE A 115 -10.19 3.73 31.42
CA ILE A 115 -10.98 4.82 30.81
C ILE A 115 -10.89 4.75 29.29
N VAL A 116 -9.71 4.44 28.75
CA VAL A 116 -9.49 4.29 27.31
C VAL A 116 -10.25 3.08 26.77
N LEU A 117 -10.18 1.95 27.48
CA LEU A 117 -10.91 0.73 27.12
C LEU A 117 -12.42 0.93 27.16
N ASP A 118 -12.94 1.53 28.24
CA ASP A 118 -14.38 1.80 28.38
C ASP A 118 -14.89 2.73 27.26
N ALA A 119 -14.14 3.79 26.93
CA ALA A 119 -14.49 4.73 25.86
C ALA A 119 -14.58 4.07 24.48
N ILE A 120 -13.65 3.15 24.19
CA ILE A 120 -13.61 2.42 22.92
C ILE A 120 -14.68 1.32 22.89
N ASP A 121 -14.88 0.59 23.99
CA ASP A 121 -15.90 -0.47 24.09
C ASP A 121 -17.32 0.09 23.88
N GLU A 122 -17.58 1.31 24.35
CA GLU A 122 -18.87 2.00 24.10
C GLU A 122 -19.18 2.26 22.61
N LEU A 123 -18.16 2.28 21.74
CA LEU A 123 -18.34 2.41 20.30
C LEU A 123 -18.70 1.08 19.61
N VAL A 124 -18.40 -0.05 20.25
CA VAL A 124 -18.60 -1.38 19.66
C VAL A 124 -20.06 -1.78 19.73
N VAL A 125 -20.69 -1.91 18.58
CA VAL A 125 -22.09 -2.35 18.47
C VAL A 125 -22.15 -3.67 17.73
N VAL A 126 -22.68 -4.69 18.39
CA VAL A 126 -23.01 -5.97 17.75
C VAL A 126 -24.44 -5.89 17.19
N PRO A 127 -24.64 -5.82 15.87
CA PRO A 127 -25.98 -5.80 15.28
C PRO A 127 -26.68 -7.16 15.48
N GLU A 128 -28.02 -7.16 15.39
CA GLU A 128 -28.75 -8.42 15.28
C GLU A 128 -28.43 -9.09 13.93
N ILE A 129 -27.89 -10.30 13.97
CA ILE A 129 -27.49 -11.09 12.80
C ILE A 129 -28.42 -12.30 12.66
N ASP A 130 -28.68 -12.73 11.43
CA ASP A 130 -29.42 -13.97 11.16
C ASP A 130 -28.62 -15.19 11.64
N GLU A 131 -29.18 -15.94 12.59
CA GLU A 131 -28.49 -17.08 13.23
C GLU A 131 -28.05 -18.15 12.22
N ALA A 132 -28.79 -18.35 11.12
CA ALA A 132 -28.44 -19.35 10.12
C ALA A 132 -27.28 -18.87 9.23
N ALA A 133 -27.26 -17.60 8.83
CA ALA A 133 -26.13 -17.01 8.12
C ALA A 133 -24.85 -16.99 8.98
N LEU A 134 -24.98 -16.76 10.29
CA LEU A 134 -23.86 -16.84 11.23
C LEU A 134 -23.30 -18.26 11.35
N GLU A 135 -24.16 -19.28 11.40
CA GLU A 135 -23.72 -20.69 11.46
C GLU A 135 -23.01 -21.10 10.15
N GLU A 136 -23.55 -20.73 9.00
CA GLU A 136 -22.93 -20.98 7.69
C GLU A 136 -21.55 -20.33 7.56
N THR A 137 -21.44 -19.04 7.88
CA THR A 137 -20.16 -18.30 7.82
C THR A 137 -19.13 -18.79 8.84
N ALA A 138 -19.56 -19.26 10.02
CA ALA A 138 -18.67 -19.88 11.00
C ALA A 138 -18.14 -21.24 10.53
N GLU A 139 -18.96 -22.03 9.82
CA GLU A 139 -18.52 -23.28 9.19
C GLU A 139 -17.51 -23.02 8.06
N GLU A 140 -17.73 -21.99 7.24
CA GLU A 140 -16.78 -21.56 6.19
C GLU A 140 -15.42 -21.14 6.78
N LEU A 141 -15.43 -20.34 7.85
CA LEU A 141 -14.21 -19.94 8.54
C LEU A 141 -13.47 -21.13 9.18
N ALA A 142 -14.21 -22.05 9.80
CA ALA A 142 -13.63 -23.26 10.38
C ALA A 142 -13.00 -24.16 9.30
N ALA A 143 -13.65 -24.30 8.15
CA ALA A 143 -13.12 -25.05 7.02
C ALA A 143 -11.84 -24.39 6.47
N PHE A 144 -11.81 -23.06 6.36
CA PHE A 144 -10.61 -22.31 5.97
C PHE A 144 -9.45 -22.54 6.95
N HIS A 145 -9.70 -22.45 8.27
CA HIS A 145 -8.68 -22.73 9.27
C HIS A 145 -8.21 -24.19 9.26
N GLU A 146 -9.10 -25.15 9.00
CA GLU A 146 -8.75 -26.57 8.88
C GLU A 146 -7.90 -26.82 7.62
N GLU A 147 -8.27 -26.26 6.47
CA GLU A 147 -7.50 -26.35 5.22
C GLU A 147 -6.12 -25.70 5.36
N SER A 148 -6.05 -24.54 6.03
CA SER A 148 -4.79 -23.85 6.32
C SER A 148 -3.92 -24.66 7.29
N ALA A 149 -4.51 -25.21 8.36
CA ALA A 149 -3.78 -26.05 9.33
C ALA A 149 -3.36 -27.43 8.77
N GLU A 150 -4.14 -28.04 7.86
CA GLU A 150 -3.77 -29.26 7.15
C GLU A 150 -2.62 -29.03 6.16
N SER A 151 -2.54 -27.82 5.58
CA SER A 151 -1.41 -27.37 4.76
C SER A 151 -0.12 -27.25 5.58
N GLU A 152 -0.22 -26.75 6.82
CA GLU A 152 0.89 -26.64 7.78
C GLU A 152 1.33 -28.01 8.36
N ALA A 153 0.39 -28.92 8.63
CA ALA A 153 0.66 -30.22 9.26
C ALA A 153 1.30 -31.27 8.31
N GLY A 154 1.42 -30.97 7.01
CA GLY A 154 2.09 -31.81 6.01
C GLY A 154 3.63 -31.72 6.03
N VAL A 155 4.20 -30.83 6.86
CA VAL A 155 5.64 -30.56 6.93
C VAL A 155 6.24 -31.24 8.16
N ASP A 156 6.65 -32.51 8.01
CA ASP A 156 7.35 -33.24 9.07
C ASP A 156 8.83 -32.80 9.11
N ASP A 157 9.16 -32.15 10.23
CA ASP A 157 10.43 -31.81 10.86
C ASP A 157 11.70 -32.52 10.32
N GLU A 158 12.56 -31.77 9.61
CA GLU A 158 14.01 -31.98 9.69
C GLU A 158 14.82 -30.70 9.40
N VAL A 159 15.49 -30.22 10.47
CA VAL A 159 16.68 -29.36 10.53
C VAL A 159 16.45 -27.85 10.74
N LEU A 160 16.24 -27.50 12.01
CA LEU A 160 16.84 -26.30 12.60
C LEU A 160 18.35 -26.53 12.84
N THR A 161 19.21 -25.64 12.36
CA THR A 161 20.09 -24.79 13.21
C THR A 161 21.21 -24.10 12.42
N ALA A 162 21.37 -22.80 12.76
CA ALA A 162 22.58 -21.98 12.77
C ALA A 162 22.86 -21.06 11.56
N GLY A 163 22.68 -19.75 11.79
CA GLY A 163 23.30 -18.70 10.98
C GLY A 163 22.75 -17.29 11.16
N SER A 164 22.70 -16.77 12.40
CA SER A 164 22.59 -15.33 12.69
C SER A 164 23.79 -14.58 12.10
N ASP A 165 23.54 -13.56 11.26
CA ASP A 165 24.08 -12.18 11.37
C ASP A 165 24.00 -11.43 10.02
N ASP A 166 23.64 -10.14 10.14
CA ASP A 166 23.62 -9.05 9.14
C ASP A 166 22.56 -9.09 8.02
N ILE A 167 21.40 -8.47 8.31
CA ILE A 167 20.66 -7.70 7.32
C ILE A 167 20.54 -6.29 7.89
N ASP A 168 21.26 -5.36 7.26
CA ASP A 168 21.17 -3.92 7.51
C ASP A 168 19.72 -3.46 7.25
N THR A 169 19.08 -2.96 8.30
CA THR A 169 17.81 -2.22 8.22
C THR A 169 18.03 -0.97 7.37
N VAL A 170 17.47 -0.96 6.17
CA VAL A 170 17.30 0.25 5.36
C VAL A 170 16.29 1.15 6.07
N ASP A 171 16.76 2.35 6.39
CA ASP A 171 16.01 3.48 6.93
C ASP A 171 14.94 3.85 5.90
N SER A 172 13.67 3.62 6.23
CA SER A 172 12.56 4.24 5.51
C SER A 172 12.48 5.67 6.02
N ASP A 173 13.13 6.59 5.31
CA ASP A 173 12.98 8.03 5.49
C ASP A 173 11.53 8.41 5.12
N ASP A 174 10.57 8.21 6.03
CA ASP A 174 9.30 8.95 6.00
C ASP A 174 9.58 10.37 6.46
N GLU A 175 9.95 11.24 5.51
CA GLU A 175 10.00 12.66 5.73
C GLU A 175 8.58 13.16 6.08
N ASP A 176 8.47 13.78 7.26
CA ASP A 176 7.38 14.67 7.65
C ASP A 176 7.00 15.63 6.50
N THR A 177 5.98 15.31 5.71
CA THR A 177 5.42 16.27 4.75
C THR A 177 4.59 17.31 5.49
N ASP A 178 5.26 18.39 5.91
CA ASP A 178 4.67 19.72 6.01
C ASP A 178 3.78 19.94 4.76
N ASP A 179 2.56 20.45 4.92
CA ASP A 179 1.60 20.78 3.84
C ASP A 179 2.27 21.60 2.70
N GLU A 180 2.91 20.92 1.75
CA GLU A 180 3.39 21.54 0.53
C GLU A 180 2.18 21.93 -0.33
N PRO A 181 2.20 23.10 -0.98
CA PRO A 181 1.12 23.47 -1.87
C PRO A 181 1.01 22.42 -2.97
N VAL A 182 -0.18 21.81 -3.10
CA VAL A 182 -0.55 20.92 -4.21
C VAL A 182 -0.07 21.57 -5.52
N GLY A 183 0.99 21.01 -6.09
CA GLY A 183 1.62 21.56 -7.29
C GLY A 183 0.64 21.57 -8.46
N PHE A 184 1.05 22.17 -9.58
CA PHE A 184 0.18 22.26 -10.77
C PHE A 184 -0.43 20.91 -11.19
N TRP A 185 0.38 19.84 -11.18
CA TRP A 185 -0.07 18.50 -11.54
C TRP A 185 -1.12 17.94 -10.58
N GLY A 186 -0.95 18.18 -9.27
CA GLY A 186 -1.96 17.86 -8.25
C GLY A 186 -3.25 18.68 -8.38
N GLU A 187 -3.17 19.96 -8.79
CA GLU A 187 -4.36 20.78 -9.06
C GLU A 187 -5.17 20.30 -10.27
N VAL A 188 -4.50 19.83 -11.33
CA VAL A 188 -5.18 19.34 -12.55
C VAL A 188 -5.61 17.88 -12.45
N GLY A 189 -5.07 17.11 -11.51
CA GLY A 189 -5.39 15.68 -11.32
C GLY A 189 -4.93 14.80 -12.47
N ILE A 190 -3.84 15.18 -13.14
CA ILE A 190 -3.21 14.42 -14.21
C ILE A 190 -1.71 14.39 -13.90
N ASP A 191 -1.12 13.20 -13.90
CA ASP A 191 0.25 12.99 -13.48
C ASP A 191 1.15 12.73 -14.69
N PRO A 192 2.28 13.45 -14.80
CA PRO A 192 3.34 13.05 -15.70
C PRO A 192 4.08 11.85 -15.12
N ILE A 193 4.26 10.82 -15.94
CA ILE A 193 4.96 9.60 -15.55
C ILE A 193 6.22 9.39 -16.39
N LYS A 194 7.23 8.75 -15.80
CA LYS A 194 8.45 8.30 -16.46
C LYS A 194 8.48 6.79 -16.50
N ILE A 195 8.76 6.22 -17.66
CA ILE A 195 8.89 4.77 -17.85
C ILE A 195 10.30 4.47 -18.35
N VAL A 196 11.04 3.65 -17.61
CA VAL A 196 12.35 3.12 -18.00
C VAL A 196 12.14 1.67 -18.47
N THR A 197 12.16 1.48 -19.79
CA THR A 197 11.97 0.17 -20.44
C THR A 197 13.08 -0.82 -20.11
N ARG A 198 12.88 -2.11 -20.44
CA ARG A 198 13.92 -3.15 -20.22
C ARG A 198 15.27 -2.82 -20.85
N ASN A 199 15.23 -2.10 -21.98
CA ASN A 199 16.41 -1.71 -22.74
C ASN A 199 17.03 -0.38 -22.25
N ASN A 200 16.67 0.08 -21.05
CA ASN A 200 17.09 1.35 -20.46
C ASN A 200 16.73 2.58 -21.34
N THR A 201 15.69 2.46 -22.17
CA THR A 201 15.14 3.62 -22.88
C THR A 201 14.10 4.29 -21.99
N GLU A 202 14.24 5.60 -21.82
CA GLU A 202 13.34 6.42 -21.02
C GLU A 202 12.25 7.04 -21.88
N TYR A 203 11.03 6.95 -21.38
CA TYR A 203 9.84 7.54 -21.97
C TYR A 203 9.07 8.36 -20.94
N TYR A 204 8.36 9.37 -21.44
CA TYR A 204 7.51 10.25 -20.66
C TYR A 204 6.12 10.27 -21.27
N THR A 205 5.09 10.23 -20.45
CA THR A 205 3.68 10.36 -20.86
C THR A 205 2.86 10.95 -19.71
N LEU A 206 1.53 10.99 -19.84
CA LEU A 206 0.60 11.38 -18.78
C LEU A 206 -0.33 10.21 -18.43
N ARG A 207 -0.70 10.10 -17.15
CA ARG A 207 -1.73 9.20 -16.62
C ARG A 207 -2.65 9.98 -15.67
N CYS A 208 -3.91 9.59 -15.57
CA CYS A 208 -4.80 9.99 -14.48
C CYS A 208 -5.78 8.84 -14.17
N TYR A 209 -6.61 9.03 -13.14
CA TYR A 209 -7.73 8.14 -12.86
C TYR A 209 -9.05 8.90 -12.99
N LEU A 210 -9.99 8.33 -13.75
CA LEU A 210 -11.35 8.85 -13.90
C LEU A 210 -12.32 7.78 -13.44
N ASP A 211 -13.12 8.08 -12.41
CA ASP A 211 -14.04 7.10 -11.80
C ASP A 211 -13.32 5.78 -11.43
N ASP A 212 -12.10 5.91 -10.88
CA ASP A 212 -11.18 4.82 -10.50
C ASP A 212 -10.62 3.99 -11.68
N GLU A 213 -10.91 4.35 -12.93
CA GLU A 213 -10.32 3.72 -14.12
C GLU A 213 -9.10 4.53 -14.62
N PRO A 214 -7.97 3.86 -14.93
CA PRO A 214 -6.78 4.52 -15.44
C PRO A 214 -7.04 5.07 -16.85
N VAL A 215 -6.54 6.28 -17.11
CA VAL A 215 -6.56 6.91 -18.43
C VAL A 215 -5.17 7.40 -18.77
N PHE A 216 -4.66 6.99 -19.92
CA PHE A 216 -3.36 7.44 -20.43
C PHE A 216 -3.52 8.48 -21.52
N LEU A 217 -2.47 9.29 -21.69
CA LEU A 217 -2.30 10.08 -22.91
C LEU A 217 -2.13 9.12 -24.09
N GLY A 218 -3.18 8.99 -24.89
CA GLY A 218 -3.22 8.08 -26.01
C GLY A 218 -4.64 7.75 -26.43
N LYS A 219 -4.80 6.73 -27.28
CA LYS A 219 -6.10 6.27 -27.76
C LYS A 219 -6.09 4.81 -28.18
N ASP A 220 -7.23 4.15 -28.12
CA ASP A 220 -7.43 2.77 -28.62
C ASP A 220 -6.39 1.78 -28.02
N GLY A 221 -6.05 1.96 -26.74
CA GLY A 221 -5.07 1.15 -26.02
C GLY A 221 -3.61 1.37 -26.46
N LYS A 222 -3.33 2.46 -27.19
CA LYS A 222 -1.97 2.92 -27.54
C LYS A 222 -1.59 4.16 -26.75
N ILE A 223 -0.51 4.05 -25.99
CA ILE A 223 0.01 5.10 -25.11
C ILE A 223 1.00 5.95 -25.91
N ASP A 224 0.75 7.24 -26.02
CA ASP A 224 1.67 8.18 -26.64
C ASP A 224 2.84 8.45 -25.69
N VAL A 225 4.04 8.10 -26.12
CA VAL A 225 5.27 8.24 -25.31
C VAL A 225 6.31 9.12 -25.98
N PHE A 226 7.03 9.88 -25.16
CA PHE A 226 8.00 10.87 -25.62
C PHE A 226 9.38 10.62 -25.04
N PRO A 227 10.47 10.85 -25.80
CA PRO A 227 11.84 10.52 -25.36
C PRO A 227 12.41 11.51 -24.32
N SER A 228 11.64 12.50 -23.89
CA SER A 228 12.03 13.45 -22.83
C SER A 228 10.83 14.26 -22.35
N ALA A 229 10.88 14.72 -21.11
CA ALA A 229 9.94 15.71 -20.53
C ALA A 229 9.74 16.94 -21.44
N ARG A 230 10.83 17.44 -22.06
CA ARG A 230 10.77 18.55 -23.02
C ARG A 230 10.01 18.20 -24.32
N ALA A 231 10.12 16.96 -24.79
CA ALA A 231 9.41 16.51 -25.97
C ALA A 231 7.90 16.41 -25.69
N LEU A 232 7.53 15.86 -24.53
CA LEU A 232 6.13 15.85 -24.05
C LEU A 232 5.57 17.27 -23.93
N ALA A 233 6.24 18.16 -23.21
CA ALA A 233 5.79 19.54 -23.04
C ALA A 233 5.60 20.29 -24.38
N ARG A 234 6.52 20.08 -25.34
CA ARG A 234 6.39 20.63 -26.69
C ARG A 234 5.15 20.09 -27.40
N GLN A 235 4.89 18.78 -27.27
CA GLN A 235 3.74 18.18 -27.92
C GLN A 235 2.43 18.66 -27.31
N LEU A 236 2.34 18.79 -25.99
CA LEU A 236 1.16 19.32 -25.29
C LEU A 236 0.83 20.78 -25.69
N ALA A 237 1.83 21.56 -26.12
CA ALA A 237 1.61 22.90 -26.67
C ALA A 237 1.02 22.88 -28.09
N GLU A 238 1.05 21.73 -28.77
CA GLU A 238 0.55 21.52 -30.13
C GLU A 238 -0.47 20.37 -30.16
N PRO A 239 -1.61 20.46 -29.43
CA PRO A 239 -2.55 19.34 -29.24
C PRO A 239 -3.17 18.83 -30.55
N LYS A 240 -3.16 19.65 -31.62
CA LYS A 240 -3.59 19.23 -32.96
C LYS A 240 -2.63 18.23 -33.61
N GLU A 241 -1.35 18.27 -33.25
CA GLU A 241 -0.34 17.33 -33.73
C GLU A 241 -0.34 16.02 -32.93
N LEU A 242 -0.76 16.06 -31.65
CA LEU A 242 -1.08 14.86 -30.86
C LEU A 242 -2.21 14.04 -31.48
N GLY A 243 -3.20 14.72 -32.06
CA GLY A 243 -4.38 14.05 -32.60
C GLY A 243 -5.40 13.73 -31.50
N ASP A 244 -6.34 12.86 -31.83
CA ASP A 244 -7.38 12.43 -30.89
C ASP A 244 -6.75 11.57 -29.80
N ASN A 245 -7.00 11.91 -28.54
CA ASN A 245 -6.56 11.16 -27.36
C ASN A 245 -7.65 11.22 -26.28
N ASP A 246 -7.69 10.23 -25.42
CA ASP A 246 -8.76 10.04 -24.43
C ASP A 246 -8.64 11.06 -23.27
N MET A 247 -7.44 11.57 -23.00
CA MET A 247 -7.23 12.66 -22.05
C MET A 247 -7.80 14.02 -22.49
N ALA A 248 -8.01 14.24 -23.80
CA ALA A 248 -8.58 15.49 -24.30
C ALA A 248 -10.04 15.72 -23.85
N GLU A 249 -10.69 14.69 -23.31
CA GLU A 249 -12.04 14.78 -22.74
C GLU A 249 -12.03 15.23 -21.26
N MET A 250 -10.85 15.29 -20.63
CA MET A 250 -10.72 15.65 -19.22
C MET A 250 -11.00 17.14 -18.96
N PRO A 251 -11.71 17.49 -17.86
CA PRO A 251 -12.06 18.89 -17.56
C PRO A 251 -10.87 19.84 -17.46
N THR A 252 -9.72 19.35 -17.01
CA THR A 252 -8.49 20.12 -16.74
C THR A 252 -7.48 20.06 -17.89
N TRP A 253 -7.81 19.36 -18.99
CA TRP A 253 -6.92 19.24 -20.16
C TRP A 253 -6.54 20.59 -20.78
N ASP A 254 -7.53 21.50 -20.89
CA ASP A 254 -7.31 22.83 -21.45
C ASP A 254 -6.33 23.66 -20.62
N ASP A 255 -6.24 23.43 -19.30
CA ASP A 255 -5.30 24.11 -18.42
C ASP A 255 -3.85 23.66 -18.69
N ILE A 256 -3.64 22.36 -18.92
CA ILE A 256 -2.35 21.79 -19.33
C ILE A 256 -1.91 22.36 -20.67
N VAL A 257 -2.79 22.35 -21.68
CA VAL A 257 -2.51 22.90 -23.01
C VAL A 257 -2.20 24.39 -22.93
N ALA A 258 -2.95 25.16 -22.15
CA ALA A 258 -2.73 26.60 -21.98
C ALA A 258 -1.34 26.89 -21.39
N LYS A 259 -0.96 26.16 -20.34
CA LYS A 259 0.34 26.29 -19.67
C LYS A 259 1.51 25.81 -20.54
N ALA A 260 1.30 24.74 -21.32
CA ALA A 260 2.27 24.29 -22.32
C ALA A 260 2.48 25.36 -23.41
N THR A 261 1.39 25.95 -23.90
CA THR A 261 1.40 26.99 -24.95
C THR A 261 2.06 28.28 -24.48
N SER A 262 1.93 28.65 -23.19
CA SER A 262 2.63 29.79 -22.60
C SER A 262 4.13 29.53 -22.39
N GLY A 263 4.55 28.27 -22.44
CA GLY A 263 5.92 27.84 -22.16
C GLY A 263 6.26 27.77 -20.67
N GLU A 264 5.24 27.76 -19.82
CA GLU A 264 5.36 27.73 -18.35
C GLU A 264 5.10 26.32 -17.78
N LEU A 265 4.80 25.33 -18.64
CA LEU A 265 4.63 23.94 -18.21
C LEU A 265 5.99 23.31 -17.92
N GLU A 266 6.20 22.95 -16.66
CA GLU A 266 7.30 22.13 -16.20
C GLU A 266 6.77 20.71 -16.00
N VAL A 267 7.29 19.77 -16.81
CA VAL A 267 6.99 18.34 -16.65
C VAL A 267 7.98 17.82 -15.62
N ASP A 268 7.48 17.62 -14.41
CA ASP A 268 8.23 17.14 -13.26
C ASP A 268 7.59 15.84 -12.80
N VAL A 269 8.39 14.77 -12.71
CA VAL A 269 7.92 13.41 -12.43
C VAL A 269 8.40 13.05 -11.04
N THR A 270 7.48 12.69 -10.16
CA THR A 270 7.79 12.25 -8.80
C THR A 270 8.41 10.85 -8.79
N GLU A 271 8.98 10.47 -7.65
CA GLU A 271 9.56 9.13 -7.47
C GLU A 271 8.49 8.04 -7.66
N ASP A 272 7.31 8.23 -7.06
CA ASP A 272 6.15 7.31 -7.18
C ASP A 272 5.54 7.25 -8.60
N ASN A 273 5.90 8.19 -9.48
CA ASN A 273 5.51 8.19 -10.90
C ASN A 273 6.67 7.79 -11.83
N THR A 274 7.72 7.18 -11.28
CA THR A 274 8.89 6.67 -12.02
C THR A 274 8.91 5.15 -12.03
N TYR A 275 8.48 4.58 -13.16
CA TYR A 275 8.36 3.14 -13.37
C TYR A 275 9.61 2.55 -14.02
N VAL A 276 10.29 1.61 -13.34
CA VAL A 276 11.55 1.02 -13.83
C VAL A 276 11.38 -0.46 -14.13
N LEU A 277 11.31 -0.81 -15.42
CA LEU A 277 11.18 -2.19 -15.90
C LEU A 277 12.54 -2.87 -16.13
N ALA A 278 13.62 -2.10 -16.21
CA ALA A 278 14.97 -2.59 -16.42
C ALA A 278 15.46 -3.39 -15.20
N GLY A 279 16.07 -4.55 -15.45
CA GLY A 279 16.64 -5.40 -14.39
C GLY A 279 15.70 -6.48 -13.86
N LEU A 280 14.39 -6.20 -13.79
CA LEU A 280 13.41 -7.12 -13.17
C LEU A 280 13.40 -8.54 -13.79
N GLU A 281 13.67 -8.70 -15.09
CA GLU A 281 13.77 -10.04 -15.70
C GLU A 281 14.98 -10.85 -15.21
N ASP A 282 16.09 -10.18 -14.92
CA ASP A 282 17.30 -10.80 -14.35
C ASP A 282 17.10 -11.08 -12.86
N ASP A 283 16.47 -10.15 -12.12
CA ASP A 283 16.22 -10.28 -10.69
C ASP A 283 15.21 -11.42 -10.40
N ILE A 284 14.14 -11.53 -11.20
CA ILE A 284 13.20 -12.66 -11.13
C ILE A 284 13.92 -13.98 -11.42
N ALA A 285 14.88 -14.01 -12.35
CA ALA A 285 15.64 -15.23 -12.65
C ALA A 285 16.55 -15.66 -11.48
N GLU A 286 17.04 -14.70 -10.68
CA GLU A 286 17.85 -14.95 -9.49
C GLU A 286 16.99 -15.39 -8.29
N GLY A 287 15.78 -14.81 -8.17
CA GLY A 287 14.74 -15.22 -7.23
C GLY A 287 14.23 -14.10 -6.32
N PRO A 288 13.27 -14.40 -5.43
CA PRO A 288 12.56 -13.39 -4.64
C PRO A 288 13.46 -12.42 -3.87
N SER A 289 14.58 -12.90 -3.31
CA SER A 289 15.52 -12.07 -2.54
C SER A 289 16.32 -11.06 -3.37
N ALA A 290 16.37 -11.22 -4.70
CA ALA A 290 17.09 -10.31 -5.60
C ALA A 290 16.20 -9.19 -6.14
N ILE A 291 14.87 -9.30 -5.94
CA ILE A 291 13.90 -8.35 -6.46
C ILE A 291 13.73 -7.21 -5.46
N ASP A 292 13.81 -5.98 -5.95
CA ASP A 292 13.39 -4.79 -5.21
C ASP A 292 11.84 -4.72 -5.17
N PRO A 293 11.21 -4.83 -3.99
CA PRO A 293 9.75 -4.81 -3.88
C PRO A 293 9.12 -3.52 -4.41
N ASN A 294 9.72 -2.35 -4.15
CA ASN A 294 9.17 -1.08 -4.58
C ASN A 294 9.23 -0.95 -6.11
N GLN A 295 10.33 -1.40 -6.71
CA GLN A 295 10.46 -1.44 -8.16
C GLN A 295 9.42 -2.38 -8.80
N LEU A 296 9.21 -3.56 -8.21
CA LEU A 296 8.25 -4.54 -8.70
C LEU A 296 6.81 -4.03 -8.58
N ASP A 297 6.45 -3.40 -7.45
CA ASP A 297 5.10 -2.90 -7.20
C ASP A 297 4.69 -1.86 -8.24
N LEU A 298 5.53 -0.84 -8.42
CA LEU A 298 5.32 0.19 -9.44
C LEU A 298 5.23 -0.43 -10.86
N ALA A 299 6.11 -1.38 -11.18
CA ALA A 299 6.08 -2.03 -12.48
C ALA A 299 4.78 -2.82 -12.72
N VAL A 300 4.26 -3.50 -11.69
CA VAL A 300 2.98 -4.22 -11.73
C VAL A 300 1.82 -3.24 -11.88
N GLU A 301 1.81 -2.13 -11.12
CA GLU A 301 0.81 -1.06 -11.24
C GLU A 301 0.73 -0.55 -12.69
N LEU A 302 1.85 -0.16 -13.29
CA LEU A 302 1.88 0.34 -14.67
C LEU A 302 1.36 -0.69 -15.68
N ILE A 303 1.72 -1.96 -15.51
CA ILE A 303 1.27 -3.05 -16.40
C ILE A 303 -0.24 -3.23 -16.31
N LEU A 304 -0.79 -3.26 -15.09
CA LEU A 304 -2.22 -3.43 -14.86
C LEU A 304 -3.00 -2.22 -15.37
N ASP A 305 -2.56 -1.00 -15.06
CA ASP A 305 -3.22 0.21 -15.50
C ASP A 305 -3.29 0.33 -17.03
N ALA A 306 -2.16 0.08 -17.70
CA ALA A 306 -2.09 0.15 -19.15
C ALA A 306 -2.95 -0.93 -19.83
N ALA A 307 -3.15 -2.06 -19.15
CA ALA A 307 -3.97 -3.16 -19.64
C ALA A 307 -5.46 -2.88 -19.44
N ASP A 308 -5.85 -2.40 -18.25
CA ASP A 308 -7.22 -2.05 -17.89
C ASP A 308 -7.74 -0.92 -18.78
N TRP A 309 -6.97 0.16 -18.93
CA TRP A 309 -7.29 1.25 -19.86
C TRP A 309 -7.52 0.77 -21.31
N ALA A 310 -6.84 -0.30 -21.71
CA ALA A 310 -6.97 -0.88 -23.03
C ALA A 310 -7.99 -2.02 -23.15
N GLY A 311 -8.67 -2.38 -22.05
CA GLY A 311 -9.62 -3.50 -21.98
C GLY A 311 -8.97 -4.86 -22.22
N ASP A 312 -7.76 -5.08 -21.68
CA ASP A 312 -7.01 -6.32 -21.79
C ASP A 312 -6.86 -6.99 -20.41
N ASP A 313 -7.62 -8.06 -20.18
CA ASP A 313 -7.61 -8.79 -18.91
C ASP A 313 -6.36 -9.69 -18.74
N ALA A 314 -5.57 -9.91 -19.80
CA ALA A 314 -4.50 -10.91 -19.78
C ALA A 314 -3.40 -10.64 -18.74
N PRO A 315 -3.00 -9.38 -18.46
CA PRO A 315 -2.06 -9.10 -17.36
C PRO A 315 -2.63 -9.40 -15.98
N ALA A 316 -3.90 -9.06 -15.72
CA ALA A 316 -4.57 -9.39 -14.47
C ALA A 316 -4.66 -10.91 -14.27
N GLU A 317 -4.98 -11.68 -15.31
CA GLU A 317 -4.98 -13.14 -15.26
C GLU A 317 -3.58 -13.71 -14.96
N ALA A 318 -2.53 -13.18 -15.62
CA ALA A 318 -1.16 -13.67 -15.44
C ALA A 318 -0.54 -13.32 -14.06
N LEU A 319 -1.07 -12.28 -13.41
CA LEU A 319 -0.65 -11.81 -12.09
C LEU A 319 -1.56 -12.33 -10.96
N ALA A 320 -2.58 -13.12 -11.27
CA ALA A 320 -3.38 -13.78 -10.25
C ALA A 320 -2.50 -14.70 -9.38
N GLU A 321 -2.74 -14.75 -8.07
CA GLU A 321 -1.92 -15.54 -7.13
C GLU A 321 -1.94 -17.05 -7.42
N SER A 322 -2.91 -17.54 -8.20
CA SER A 322 -2.95 -18.93 -8.67
C SER A 322 -1.99 -19.22 -9.83
N GLU A 323 -1.47 -18.20 -10.50
CA GLU A 323 -0.43 -18.31 -11.54
C GLU A 323 0.95 -18.15 -10.90
N SER A 324 1.97 -18.77 -11.49
CA SER A 324 3.28 -18.85 -10.84
C SER A 324 3.99 -17.49 -10.72
N LEU A 325 3.86 -16.63 -11.74
CA LEU A 325 4.32 -15.25 -11.67
C LEU A 325 3.54 -14.44 -10.61
N GLY A 326 2.21 -14.54 -10.60
CA GLY A 326 1.37 -13.85 -9.62
C GLY A 326 1.65 -14.27 -8.19
N TRP A 327 1.94 -15.56 -7.97
CA TRP A 327 2.42 -16.06 -6.68
C TRP A 327 3.74 -15.43 -6.26
N LEU A 328 4.73 -15.39 -7.16
CA LEU A 328 6.04 -14.77 -6.88
C LEU A 328 5.88 -13.27 -6.57
N VAL A 329 5.08 -12.56 -7.36
CA VAL A 329 4.77 -11.14 -7.14
C VAL A 329 4.11 -10.94 -5.78
N SER A 330 3.08 -11.72 -5.45
CA SER A 330 2.41 -11.64 -4.14
C SER A 330 3.39 -11.94 -3.01
N PHE A 331 4.29 -12.91 -3.16
CA PHE A 331 5.31 -13.22 -2.14
C PHE A 331 6.24 -12.04 -1.88
N VAL A 332 6.73 -11.37 -2.93
CA VAL A 332 7.66 -10.23 -2.81
C VAL A 332 6.96 -9.00 -2.23
N LEU A 333 5.74 -8.69 -2.70
CA LEU A 333 5.01 -7.49 -2.30
C LEU A 333 4.28 -7.63 -0.96
N ARG A 334 4.00 -8.87 -0.54
CA ARG A 334 3.35 -9.18 0.73
C ARG A 334 4.20 -10.21 1.48
N PRO A 335 5.34 -9.77 2.04
CA PRO A 335 6.23 -10.66 2.78
C PRO A 335 5.48 -11.22 3.99
N ASN A 336 5.41 -12.54 4.06
CA ASN A 336 4.79 -13.25 5.18
C ASN A 336 5.72 -14.40 5.56
N VAL A 337 6.18 -14.40 6.82
CA VAL A 337 7.16 -15.38 7.34
C VAL A 337 6.66 -16.83 7.31
N ASN A 338 5.34 -17.02 7.24
CA ASN A 338 4.70 -18.32 7.14
C ASN A 338 4.38 -18.72 5.69
N ARG A 339 4.57 -17.82 4.72
CA ARG A 339 4.35 -18.09 3.30
C ARG A 339 5.56 -18.83 2.73
N LEU A 340 5.30 -19.94 2.05
CA LEU A 340 6.35 -20.71 1.40
C LEU A 340 7.04 -19.89 0.30
N GLU A 341 8.36 -19.73 0.44
CA GLU A 341 9.18 -19.02 -0.54
C GLU A 341 9.12 -19.72 -1.91
N PRO A 342 8.84 -18.98 -3.00
CA PRO A 342 8.96 -19.48 -4.36
C PRO A 342 10.32 -20.14 -4.59
N SER A 343 10.31 -21.38 -5.09
CA SER A 343 11.54 -22.16 -5.28
C SER A 343 12.00 -22.15 -6.74
N PRO A 344 13.31 -22.06 -7.00
CA PRO A 344 13.84 -22.10 -8.36
C PRO A 344 13.62 -23.47 -9.04
N PRO A 345 13.69 -23.55 -10.38
CA PRO A 345 14.03 -22.46 -11.30
C PRO A 345 12.86 -21.53 -11.63
N PHE A 346 13.14 -20.25 -11.89
CA PHE A 346 12.14 -19.21 -12.18
C PHE A 346 11.92 -18.96 -13.68
N ASP A 347 12.23 -19.95 -14.54
CA ASP A 347 12.19 -19.79 -16.00
C ASP A 347 10.77 -19.45 -16.51
N ASP A 348 9.73 -19.99 -15.88
CA ASP A 348 8.33 -19.78 -16.28
C ASP A 348 7.86 -18.36 -15.86
N GLU A 349 8.25 -17.89 -14.68
CA GLU A 349 7.98 -16.56 -14.15
C GLU A 349 8.68 -15.50 -15.01
N VAL A 350 9.95 -15.72 -15.37
CA VAL A 350 10.68 -14.85 -16.30
C VAL A 350 9.97 -14.79 -17.65
N ALA A 351 9.54 -15.94 -18.20
CA ALA A 351 8.85 -15.97 -19.48
C ALA A 351 7.50 -15.24 -19.44
N ALA A 352 6.75 -15.38 -18.34
CA ALA A 352 5.50 -14.66 -18.10
C ALA A 352 5.75 -13.15 -17.96
N TRP A 353 6.72 -12.74 -17.16
CA TRP A 353 7.10 -11.34 -16.96
C TRP A 353 7.52 -10.67 -18.27
N VAL A 354 8.40 -11.33 -19.03
CA VAL A 354 8.86 -10.85 -20.34
C VAL A 354 7.69 -10.67 -21.29
N LYS A 355 6.69 -11.54 -21.26
CA LYS A 355 5.47 -11.43 -22.08
C LYS A 355 4.64 -10.20 -21.68
N LEU A 356 4.47 -9.93 -20.37
CA LEU A 356 3.74 -8.75 -19.88
C LEU A 356 4.44 -7.45 -20.29
N VAL A 357 5.76 -7.36 -20.06
CA VAL A 357 6.54 -6.17 -20.44
C VAL A 357 6.52 -5.96 -21.96
N ASN A 358 6.60 -7.04 -22.76
CA ASN A 358 6.47 -6.90 -24.22
C ASN A 358 5.08 -6.42 -24.63
N ALA A 359 4.02 -6.92 -23.99
CA ALA A 359 2.66 -6.47 -24.26
C ALA A 359 2.47 -4.99 -23.91
N LEU A 360 3.04 -4.52 -22.80
CA LEU A 360 3.09 -3.10 -22.43
C LEU A 360 3.86 -2.28 -23.47
N GLU A 361 5.09 -2.66 -23.81
CA GLU A 361 5.91 -1.93 -24.79
C GLU A 361 5.27 -1.90 -26.19
N ASP A 362 4.54 -2.95 -26.59
CA ASP A 362 3.78 -2.98 -27.84
C ASP A 362 2.64 -1.94 -27.87
N ARG A 363 2.21 -1.42 -26.71
CA ARG A 363 1.22 -0.32 -26.61
C ARG A 363 1.84 1.04 -26.86
N PHE A 364 3.16 1.18 -26.81
CA PHE A 364 3.81 2.48 -26.96
C PHE A 364 3.78 2.99 -28.41
N GLN A 365 3.22 4.17 -28.57
CA GLN A 365 3.31 4.98 -29.77
C GLN A 365 4.37 6.07 -29.55
N VAL A 366 5.57 5.85 -30.09
CA VAL A 366 6.72 6.74 -29.90
C VAL A 366 6.65 7.95 -30.84
N HIS A 367 6.82 9.16 -30.29
CA HIS A 367 6.80 10.43 -31.02
C HIS A 367 8.14 11.16 -31.11
#